data_AF-A0A496RA01-F1
#
_entry.id   AF-A0A496RA01-F1
#
_cell.length_a   1.000
_cell.length_b   1.000
_cell.length_c   1.000
_cell.angle_alpha   90.00
_cell.angle_beta   90.00
_cell.angle_gamma   90.00
#
_symmetry.space_group_name_H-M   'P 1'
#
loop_
_entity.id
_entity.type
_entity.pdbx_description
1 polymer ?
#
loop_
_entity_poly.entity_id
_entity_poly.type
_entity_poly.pdbx_seq_one_letter_code
_entity_poly.pdbx_strand_id
1 'polypeptide(L)' 'MVIGIVTVPGSAQYIAAEKFKNLVEERSNGRFTFDIQHSASLGSESSIIQQVQMGTVDVAIITTGPVGNISKLANA' A
#
# COMPACT_ATOMS: atom_id res chain seq x y z
N MET A 1 4.97 0.40 -10.29
CA MET A 1 3.99 0.84 -9.27
C MET A 1 4.49 0.41 -7.90
N VAL A 2 4.03 1.05 -6.82
CA VAL A 2 4.50 0.83 -5.44
C VAL A 2 3.36 0.38 -4.54
N ILE A 3 3.59 -0.70 -3.79
CA ILE A 3 2.73 -1.13 -2.68
C ILE A 3 3.44 -0.78 -1.37
N GLY A 4 2.83 0.05 -0.52
CA GLY A 4 3.38 0.42 0.78
C GLY A 4 2.75 -0.38 1.93
N ILE A 5 3.60 -1.00 2.75
CA ILE A 5 3.22 -1.64 4.03
C ILE A 5 4.26 -1.35 5.11
N VAL A 6 3.88 -1.47 6.38
CA VAL A 6 4.81 -1.23 7.51
C VAL A 6 5.43 -2.50 8.08
N THR A 7 4.83 -3.66 7.85
CA THR A 7 5.29 -4.92 8.44
C THR A 7 6.37 -5.61 7.59
N VAL A 8 7.00 -6.62 8.19
CA VAL A 8 8.11 -7.39 7.60
C VAL A 8 7.63 -8.53 6.68
N PRO A 9 8.49 -9.10 5.83
CA PRO A 9 8.17 -10.28 5.02
C PRO A 9 7.60 -11.45 5.84
N GLY A 10 6.61 -12.14 5.29
CA GLY A 10 5.89 -13.23 5.96
C GLY A 10 4.77 -12.79 6.90
N SER A 11 4.59 -11.48 7.15
CA SER A 11 3.42 -10.97 7.86
C SER A 11 2.14 -11.12 7.04
N ALA A 12 0.97 -11.01 7.69
CA ALA A 12 -0.32 -11.05 6.99
C ALA A 12 -0.46 -9.96 5.91
N GLN A 13 0.02 -8.74 6.18
CA GLN A 13 -0.03 -7.64 5.20
C GLN A 13 0.91 -7.89 4.02
N TYR A 14 2.10 -8.47 4.28
CA TYR A 14 3.03 -8.83 3.22
C TYR A 14 2.47 -9.93 2.32
N ILE A 15 1.90 -10.99 2.90
CA ILE A 15 1.23 -12.06 2.14
C ILE A 15 0.09 -11.50 1.27
N ALA A 16 -0.69 -10.56 1.81
CA ALA A 16 -1.72 -9.87 1.04
C ALA A 16 -1.13 -9.02 -0.10
N ALA A 17 -0.03 -8.30 0.14
CA ALA A 17 0.67 -7.51 -0.87
C ALA A 17 1.22 -8.38 -2.00
N GLU A 18 1.86 -9.51 -1.67
CA GLU A 18 2.35 -10.47 -2.66
C GLU A 18 1.21 -11.07 -3.47
N LYS A 19 0.11 -11.46 -2.83
CA LYS A 19 -1.03 -12.02 -3.55
C LYS A 19 -1.69 -11.00 -4.46
N PHE A 20 -1.83 -9.76 -4.01
CA PHE A 20 -2.33 -8.65 -4.83
C PHE A 20 -1.42 -8.42 -6.04
N LYS A 21 -0.11 -8.25 -5.81
CA LYS A 21 0.91 -8.09 -6.86
C LYS A 21 0.78 -9.19 -7.92
N ASN A 22 0.82 -10.45 -7.50
CA ASN A 22 0.79 -11.59 -8.41
C ASN A 22 -0.50 -11.62 -9.25
N LEU A 23 -1.67 -11.41 -8.63
CA LEU A 23 -2.94 -11.44 -9.33
C LEU A 23 -3.08 -10.30 -10.35
N VAL A 24 -2.59 -9.10 -10.03
CA VAL A 24 -2.68 -7.95 -10.93
C VAL A 24 -1.67 -8.09 -12.07
N GLU A 25 -0.44 -8.50 -11.78
CA GLU A 25 0.58 -8.77 -12.80
C GLU A 25 0.10 -9.85 -13.79
N GLU A 26 -0.43 -10.97 -13.29
CA GLU A 26 -0.98 -12.06 -14.12
C GLU A 26 -2.14 -11.59 -14.99
N ARG A 27 -3.19 -11.01 -14.39
CA ARG A 27 -4.42 -10.64 -15.11
C ARG A 27 -4.24 -9.46 -16.05
N SER A 28 -3.22 -8.64 -15.81
CA SER A 28 -2.88 -7.52 -16.68
C SER A 28 -1.91 -7.89 -17.79
N ASN A 29 -1.50 -9.16 -17.90
CA ASN A 29 -0.45 -9.62 -18.82
C ASN A 29 0.83 -8.78 -18.67
N GLY A 30 1.24 -8.52 -17.42
CA GLY A 30 2.44 -7.75 -17.09
C GLY A 30 2.37 -6.25 -17.37
N ARG A 31 1.21 -5.71 -17.79
CA ARG A 31 1.04 -4.26 -18.00
C ARG A 31 1.19 -3.45 -16.73
N PHE A 32 0.82 -4.03 -15.59
CA PHE A 32 1.03 -3.43 -14.27
C PHE A 32 2.01 -4.30 -13.50
N THR A 33 3.08 -3.69 -13.00
CA THR A 33 4.09 -4.35 -12.16
C THR A 33 4.30 -3.57 -10.87
N PHE A 34 4.51 -4.30 -9.78
CA PHE A 34 4.58 -3.72 -8.44
C PHE A 34 5.89 -4.04 -7.74
N ASP A 35 6.38 -3.07 -6.98
CA ASP A 35 7.41 -3.25 -5.97
C ASP A 35 6.79 -3.09 -4.57
N ILE A 36 7.13 -4.00 -3.65
CA ILE A 36 6.57 -4.03 -2.30
C ILE A 36 7.57 -3.37 -1.35
N GLN A 37 7.24 -2.16 -0.91
CA GLN A 37 8.01 -1.42 0.08
C GLN A 37 7.48 -1.77 1.46
N HIS A 38 8.30 -2.44 2.25
CA HIS A 38 7.92 -3.08 3.52
C HIS A 38 8.85 -2.66 4.67
N SER A 39 8.67 -3.24 5.86
CA SER A 39 9.50 -3.00 7.06
C SER A 39 9.62 -1.52 7.41
N ALA A 40 8.54 -0.76 7.24
CA ALA A 40 8.47 0.69 7.48
C ALA A 40 9.49 1.53 6.68
N SER A 41 9.97 1.04 5.53
CA SER A 41 10.85 1.79 4.62
C SER A 41 10.24 3.10 4.12
N LEU A 42 8.91 3.19 4.05
CA LEU A 42 8.15 4.39 3.69
C LEU A 42 7.60 5.16 4.91
N GLY A 43 8.04 4.81 6.12
CA GLY A 43 7.57 5.38 7.37
C GLY A 43 6.35 4.66 7.95
N SER A 44 5.51 5.42 8.67
CA SER A 44 4.30 4.91 9.34
C SER A 44 3.13 4.71 8.36
N GLU A 45 2.07 4.03 8.80
CA GLU A 45 0.84 3.87 7.99
C GLU A 45 0.23 5.24 7.60
N SER A 46 0.27 6.23 8.50
CA SER A 46 -0.15 7.60 8.20
C SER A 46 0.73 8.26 7.14
N SER A 47 2.04 8.02 7.16
CA SER A 47 2.96 8.51 6.13
C SER A 47 2.68 7.87 4.76
N ILE A 48 2.38 6.57 4.73
CA ILE A 48 2.02 5.84 3.50
C ILE A 48 0.70 6.39 2.93
N ILE A 49 -0.30 6.65 3.77
CA ILE A 49 -1.55 7.30 3.37
C ILE A 49 -1.29 8.64 2.66
N GLN A 50 -0.45 9.50 3.23
CA GLN A 50 -0.12 10.80 2.62
C GLN A 50 0.54 10.61 1.24
N GLN A 51 1.44 9.64 1.12
CA GLN A 51 2.08 9.30 -0.15
C GLN A 51 1.09 8.76 -1.19
N VAL A 52 0.05 8.02 -0.77
CA VAL A 52 -1.06 7.63 -1.66
C VAL A 52 -1.83 8.87 -2.14
N GLN A 53 -2.13 9.82 -1.26
CA GLN A 53 -2.80 11.07 -1.64
C GLN A 53 -1.95 11.92 -2.61
N MET A 54 -0.62 11.88 -2.47
CA MET A 54 0.32 12.54 -3.37
C MET A 54 0.56 11.79 -4.68
N GLY A 55 0.10 10.53 -4.79
CA GLY A 55 0.33 9.67 -5.95
C GLY A 55 1.75 9.09 -6.06
N THR A 56 2.57 9.15 -5.00
CA THR A 56 3.90 8.53 -4.98
C THR A 56 3.88 7.07 -4.55
N VAL A 57 2.80 6.63 -3.90
CA VAL A 57 2.48 5.22 -3.60
C VAL A 57 1.15 4.88 -4.26
N ASP A 58 1.08 3.78 -5.01
CA ASP A 58 -0.11 3.42 -5.78
C ASP A 58 -1.13 2.63 -4.94
N VAL A 59 -0.65 1.78 -4.03
CA VAL A 59 -1.47 0.89 -3.21
C VAL A 59 -0.94 0.85 -1.78
N ALA A 60 -1.81 0.88 -0.79
CA ALA A 60 -1.45 0.72 0.61
C ALA A 60 -2.26 -0.41 1.26
N ILE A 61 -1.59 -1.30 1.99
CA ILE A 61 -2.24 -2.31 2.83
C ILE A 61 -1.94 -1.95 4.28
N ILE A 62 -2.94 -1.38 4.93
CA ILE A 62 -2.82 -0.76 6.26
C ILE A 62 -3.97 -1.21 7.16
N THR A 63 -3.82 -0.99 8.47
CA THR A 63 -4.93 -1.11 9.41
C THR A 63 -5.95 0.03 9.25
N THR A 64 -7.14 -0.14 9.82
CA THR A 64 -8.20 0.88 9.77
C THR A 64 -7.95 2.06 10.71
N GLY A 65 -7.11 1.91 11.74
CA GLY A 65 -6.86 2.95 12.75
C GLY A 65 -6.41 4.28 12.15
N PRO A 66 -5.37 4.31 11.30
CA PRO A 66 -4.90 5.52 10.63
C PRO A 66 -5.91 6.18 9.67
N VAL A 67 -6.89 5.44 9.17
CA VAL A 67 -7.88 5.93 8.19
C VAL A 67 -8.86 6.93 8.81
N GLY A 68 -9.14 6.81 10.11
CA GLY A 68 -10.08 7.69 10.82
C GLY A 68 -9.75 9.18 10.73
N ASN A 69 -8.49 9.54 10.50
CA ASN A 69 -8.03 10.92 10.34
C ASN A 69 -8.22 11.49 8.92
N ILE A 70 -8.48 10.65 7.91
CA ILE A 70 -8.56 11.06 6.49
C ILE A 70 -9.96 11.57 6.10
N SER A 71 -11.01 11.16 6.81
CA SER A 71 -12.41 11.49 6.45
C SER A 71 -12.74 12.98 6.44
N LYS A 72 -11.85 13.84 6.97
CA LYS A 72 -11.96 15.31 6.87
C LYS A 72 -11.52 15.89 5.52
N LEU A 73 -10.76 15.15 4.70
CA LEU A 73 -10.28 15.62 3.39
C LEU A 73 -11.12 15.12 2.20
N ALA A 74 -12.00 14.14 2.41
CA ALA A 74 -12.93 13.66 1.38
C ALA A 74 -14.23 14.47 1.30
N ASN A 75 -14.45 15.40 2.23
CA ASN A 75 -15.65 16.26 2.34
C ASN A 75 -15.28 17.76 2.39
N ALA A 76 -14.15 18.16 1.80
CA ALA A 76 -13.75 19.57 1.67
C ALA A 76 -13.64 19.96 0.19
#